data_AF-A0A1X1NJJ9-F1
#
_entry.id   AF-A0A1X1NJJ9-F1
#
_cell.length_a   1.000
_cell.length_b   1.000
_cell.length_c   1.000
_cell.angle_alpha   90.00
_cell.angle_beta   90.00
_cell.angle_gamma   90.00
#
_symmetry.space_group_name_H-M   'P 1'
#
loop_
_entity.id
_entity.type
_entity.pdbx_description
1 polymer ?
#
loop_
_entity_poly.entity_id
_entity_poly.type
_entity_poly.pdbx_seq_one_letter_code
_entity_poly.pdbx_strand_id
1 'polypeptide(L)' 'MGRALRTVEPAESERYSVTFVPAAVQAIQALTELSGVSKSDAINRAVQVYAFLAREMADGRQVLLRNEDGSLERVHIV' A
#
# COMPACT_ATOMS: atom_id res chain seq x y z
N MET A 1 -35.26 -27.49 9.14
CA MET A 1 -35.10 -26.03 8.99
C MET A 1 -33.65 -25.68 9.31
N GLY A 2 -32.73 -25.92 8.37
CA GLY A 2 -31.31 -25.62 8.54
C GLY A 2 -31.05 -24.16 8.20
N ARG A 3 -30.66 -23.36 9.20
CA ARG A 3 -30.23 -21.97 9.00
C ARG A 3 -28.90 -22.02 8.22
N ALA A 4 -28.96 -21.72 6.93
CA ALA A 4 -27.78 -21.50 6.13
C ALA A 4 -26.89 -20.47 6.84
N LEU A 5 -25.64 -20.85 7.10
CA LEU A 5 -24.61 -19.93 7.55
C LEU A 5 -24.49 -18.87 6.46
N ARG A 6 -24.91 -17.63 6.77
CA ARG A 6 -24.60 -16.49 5.91
C ARG A 6 -23.08 -16.39 5.89
N THR A 7 -22.48 -16.68 4.74
CA THR A 7 -21.11 -16.26 4.44
C THR A 7 -21.12 -14.76 4.64
N VAL A 8 -20.40 -14.27 5.66
CA VAL A 8 -20.20 -12.84 5.84
C VAL A 8 -19.26 -12.45 4.71
N GLU A 9 -19.81 -11.89 3.64
CA GLU A 9 -19.01 -11.13 2.71
C GLU A 9 -18.25 -10.09 3.54
N PRO A 10 -16.91 -9.96 3.39
CA PRO A 10 -16.19 -8.91 4.09
C PRO A 10 -16.92 -7.59 3.81
N ALA A 11 -17.16 -6.80 4.87
CA ALA A 11 -17.80 -5.49 4.69
C ALA A 11 -17.06 -4.74 3.57
N GLU A 12 -17.83 -4.20 2.60
CA GLU A 12 -17.32 -3.62 1.35
C GLU A 12 -16.24 -2.54 1.58
N SER A 13 -16.26 -1.91 2.76
CA SER A 13 -15.14 -1.15 3.32
C SER A 13 -15.16 -1.17 4.85
N GLU A 14 -13.98 -1.16 5.47
CA GLU A 14 -13.81 -1.02 6.92
C GLU A 14 -13.05 0.27 7.23
N ARG A 15 -13.51 1.01 8.26
CA ARG A 15 -12.92 2.29 8.63
C ARG A 15 -11.89 2.09 9.76
N TYR A 16 -10.66 2.44 9.47
CA TYR A 16 -9.57 2.49 10.44
C TYR A 16 -9.30 3.95 10.85
N SER A 17 -9.03 4.19 12.13
CA SER A 17 -8.54 5.47 12.63
C SER A 17 -7.05 5.34 12.97
N VAL A 18 -6.21 6.13 12.29
CA VAL A 18 -4.75 6.07 12.42
C VAL A 18 -4.21 7.48 12.59
N THR A 19 -3.26 7.64 13.50
CA THR A 19 -2.46 8.86 13.62
C THR A 19 -1.14 8.67 12.86
N PHE A 20 -0.89 9.49 11.86
CA PHE A 20 0.35 9.45 11.08
C PHE A 20 1.45 10.26 11.76
N VAL A 21 2.68 9.73 11.75
CA VAL A 21 3.88 10.48 12.13
C VAL A 21 4.15 11.61 11.12
N PRO A 22 4.89 12.68 11.48
CA PRO A 22 5.11 13.82 10.59
C PRO A 22 5.66 13.45 9.20
N ALA A 23 6.59 12.49 9.13
CA ALA A 23 7.14 12.02 7.86
C ALA A 23 6.07 11.37 6.94
N ALA A 24 5.14 10.59 7.53
CA ALA A 24 4.05 9.99 6.79
C ALA A 24 3.03 11.05 6.31
N VAL A 25 2.80 12.09 7.10
CA VAL A 25 1.96 13.23 6.68
C VAL A 25 2.56 13.92 5.45
N GLN A 26 3.86 14.18 5.45
CA GLN A 26 4.58 14.77 4.31
C GLN A 26 4.53 13.87 3.08
N ALA A 27 4.74 12.56 3.26
CA ALA A 27 4.68 11.59 2.17
C ALA A 27 3.28 11.53 1.53
N ILE A 28 2.21 11.53 2.34
CA ILE A 28 0.83 11.57 1.82
C ILE A 28 0.60 12.85 1.02
N GLN A 29 1.09 13.99 1.51
CA GLN A 29 0.97 15.25 0.79
C GLN A 29 1.68 15.20 -0.57
N ALA A 30 2.94 14.76 -0.60
CA ALA A 30 3.70 14.60 -1.83
C ALA A 30 3.01 13.63 -2.82
N LEU A 31 2.47 12.51 -2.32
CA LEU A 31 1.72 11.56 -3.15
C LEU A 31 0.49 12.21 -3.78
N THR A 32 -0.27 12.99 -3.02
CA THR A 32 -1.45 13.69 -3.55
C THR A 32 -1.07 14.76 -4.58
N GLU A 33 0.04 15.47 -4.38
CA GLU A 33 0.52 16.50 -5.31
C GLU A 33 1.04 15.88 -6.62
N LEU A 34 1.78 14.76 -6.54
CA LEU A 34 2.35 14.09 -7.71
C LEU A 34 1.34 13.30 -8.54
N SER A 35 0.33 12.72 -7.90
CA SER A 35 -0.64 11.83 -8.57
C SER A 35 -2.01 12.46 -8.85
N GLY A 36 -2.33 13.60 -8.20
CA GLY A 36 -3.61 14.27 -8.32
C GLY A 36 -4.78 13.54 -7.64
N VAL A 37 -4.53 12.46 -6.91
CA VAL A 37 -5.57 11.69 -6.22
C VAL A 37 -5.87 12.24 -4.82
N SER A 38 -7.04 11.91 -4.28
CA SER A 38 -7.39 12.28 -2.90
C SER A 38 -6.46 11.63 -1.86
N LYS A 39 -6.34 12.21 -0.67
CA LYS A 39 -5.56 11.62 0.44
C LYS A 39 -6.00 10.18 0.76
N SER A 40 -7.31 9.93 0.80
CA SER A 40 -7.85 8.59 1.06
C SER A 40 -7.46 7.59 -0.02
N ASP A 41 -7.54 7.99 -1.31
CA ASP A 41 -7.12 7.14 -2.42
C ASP A 41 -5.61 6.89 -2.41
N ALA A 42 -4.80 7.91 -2.12
CA ALA A 42 -3.35 7.77 -1.97
C ALA A 42 -2.99 6.76 -0.86
N ILE A 43 -3.64 6.84 0.31
CA ILE A 43 -3.45 5.91 1.42
C ILE A 43 -3.88 4.49 1.02
N ASN A 44 -5.06 4.33 0.42
CA ASN A 44 -5.56 3.02 -0.01
C ASN A 44 -4.62 2.36 -1.03
N ARG A 45 -4.11 3.11 -2.01
CA ARG A 45 -3.16 2.60 -2.99
C ARG A 45 -1.80 2.27 -2.36
N ALA A 46 -1.30 3.12 -1.48
CA ALA A 46 -0.04 2.88 -0.78
C ALA A 46 -0.07 1.57 0.02
N VAL A 47 -1.16 1.31 0.74
CA VAL A 47 -1.36 0.05 1.50
C VAL A 47 -1.40 -1.15 0.55
N GLN A 48 -2.12 -1.06 -0.57
CA GLN A 48 -2.20 -2.16 -1.55
C GLN A 48 -0.84 -2.46 -2.20
N VAL A 49 -0.08 -1.43 -2.58
CA VAL A 49 1.27 -1.58 -3.15
C VAL A 49 2.20 -2.20 -2.13
N TYR A 50 2.23 -1.70 -0.89
CA TYR A 50 3.06 -2.28 0.17
C TYR A 50 2.71 -3.75 0.42
N ALA A 51 1.42 -4.10 0.49
CA ALA A 51 0.99 -5.48 0.66
C ALA A 51 1.41 -6.39 -0.49
N PHE A 52 1.39 -5.89 -1.74
CA PHE A 52 1.90 -6.63 -2.89
C PHE A 52 3.41 -6.84 -2.78
N LEU A 53 4.19 -5.78 -2.56
CA LEU A 53 5.65 -5.87 -2.47
C LEU A 53 6.09 -6.79 -1.31
N ALA A 54 5.42 -6.70 -0.16
CA ALA A 54 5.70 -7.56 0.99
C ALA A 54 5.52 -9.05 0.65
N ARG A 55 4.47 -9.41 -0.11
CA ARG A 55 4.26 -10.80 -0.58
C ARG A 55 5.38 -11.25 -1.52
N GLU A 56 5.68 -10.44 -2.52
CA GLU A 56 6.73 -10.75 -3.50
C GLU A 56 8.11 -10.92 -2.83
N MET A 57 8.42 -10.07 -1.85
CA MET A 57 9.66 -10.15 -1.07
C MET A 57 9.71 -11.35 -0.14
N ALA A 58 8.57 -11.77 0.43
CA ALA A 58 8.48 -13.00 1.22
C ALA A 58 8.76 -14.25 0.36
N ASP A 59 8.42 -14.20 -0.93
CA ASP A 59 8.75 -15.24 -1.92
C ASP A 59 10.21 -15.15 -2.42
N GLY A 60 11.04 -14.29 -1.81
CA GLY A 60 12.46 -14.13 -2.11
C GLY A 60 12.76 -13.21 -3.29
N ARG A 61 11.75 -12.53 -3.85
CA ARG A 61 11.96 -11.55 -4.94
C ARG A 61 12.57 -10.26 -4.40
N GLN A 62 13.16 -9.48 -5.30
CA GLN A 62 13.81 -8.20 -4.97
C GLN A 62 13.15 -7.06 -5.71
N VAL A 63 12.98 -5.93 -5.03
CA VAL A 63 12.58 -4.67 -5.64
C VAL A 63 13.85 -3.92 -6.05
N LEU A 64 13.95 -3.61 -7.34
CA LEU A 64 15.11 -2.91 -7.90
C LEU A 64 14.65 -1.58 -8.51
N LEU A 65 15.35 -0.50 -8.15
CA LEU A 65 15.26 0.76 -8.87
C LEU A 65 16.25 0.73 -10.02
N ARG A 66 15.79 1.13 -11.19
CA ARG A 66 16.63 1.29 -12.37
C ARG A 66 16.93 2.76 -12.58
N ASN A 67 18.19 3.12 -12.52
CA ASN A 67 18.67 4.47 -12.77
C ASN A 67 18.74 4.74 -14.28
N GLU A 68 18.87 6.03 -14.65
CA GLU A 68 18.96 6.46 -16.05
C GLU A 68 20.17 5.86 -16.78
N ASP A 69 21.27 5.63 -16.07
CA ASP A 69 22.49 4.98 -16.58
C ASP A 69 22.35 3.45 -16.73
N GLY A 70 21.20 2.89 -16.37
CA GLY A 70 20.90 1.46 -16.43
C GLY A 70 21.39 0.65 -15.23
N SER A 71 22.06 1.27 -14.25
CA SER A 71 22.41 0.60 -13.00
C SER A 71 21.15 0.22 -12.20
N LEU A 72 21.26 -0.86 -11.42
CA LEU A 72 20.20 -1.36 -10.57
C LEU A 72 20.58 -1.17 -9.11
N GLU A 73 19.69 -0.54 -8.34
CA GLU A 73 19.80 -0.40 -6.89
C GLU A 73 18.73 -1.23 -6.20
N ARG A 74 19.11 -2.03 -5.21
CA ARG A 74 18.14 -2.81 -4.44
C ARG A 74 17.46 -1.94 -3.40
N VAL A 75 16.13 -1.86 -3.46
CA VAL A 75 15.33 -1.20 -2.43
C VAL A 75 15.16 -2.15 -1.24
N HIS A 76 15.48 -1.65 -0.06
CA HIS A 76 15.14 -2.31 1.19
C HIS A 76 13.91 -1.64 1.81
N ILE A 77 12.81 -2.38 1.85
CA ILE A 77 11.55 -1.96 2.48
C ILE A 77 11.44 -2.71 3.81
N VAL A 78 11.25 -1.97 4.90
CA VAL A 78 11.06 -2.50 6.27
C VAL A 78 9.60 -2.56 6.69
#